data_AF-A0A955K9K4-F1
#
_entry.id   AF-A0A955K9K4-F1
#
_cell.length_a   1.000
_cell.length_b   1.000
_cell.length_c   1.000
_cell.angle_alpha   90.00
_cell.angle_beta   90.00
_cell.angle_gamma   90.00
#
_symmetry.space_group_name_H-M   'P 1'
#
loop_
_entity.id
_entity.type
_entity.pdbx_description
1 polymer ?
#
loop_
_entity_poly.entity_id
_entity_poly.type
_entity_poly.pdbx_seq_one_letter_code
_entity_poly.pdbx_strand_id
1 'polypeptide(L)' 'MNNSNFNIINQLVQEQKSLWRIENHYINEAQTDEERAFWEELRDAKIVHIAQLTAMAQQSLN' A
#
# COMPACT_ATOMS: atom_id res chain seq x y z
N MET A 1 15.38 0.92 -18.05
CA MET A 1 14.71 0.26 -16.91
C MET A 1 14.24 -1.11 -17.37
N ASN A 2 14.59 -2.18 -16.65
CA ASN A 2 13.96 -3.49 -16.85
C ASN A 2 12.49 -3.37 -16.43
N ASN A 3 11.58 -4.04 -17.13
CA ASN A 3 10.16 -4.12 -16.80
C ASN A 3 9.93 -4.51 -15.33
N SER A 4 10.81 -5.32 -14.74
CA SER A 4 10.77 -5.67 -13.31
C SER A 4 10.91 -4.46 -12.37
N ASN A 5 11.89 -3.58 -12.60
CA ASN A 5 12.11 -2.39 -11.76
C ASN A 5 10.95 -1.39 -11.90
N PHE A 6 10.44 -1.23 -13.13
CA PHE A 6 9.26 -0.40 -13.37
C PHE A 6 8.05 -0.95 -12.61
N ASN A 7 7.81 -2.27 -12.64
CA ASN A 7 6.70 -2.89 -11.95
C ASN A 7 6.78 -2.70 -10.44
N ILE A 8 7.96 -2.84 -9.82
CA ILE A 8 8.16 -2.63 -8.37
C ILE A 8 7.86 -1.17 -7.99
N ILE A 9 8.43 -0.21 -8.71
CA ILE A 9 8.23 1.22 -8.41
C ILE A 9 6.77 1.61 -8.64
N ASN A 10 6.16 1.15 -9.74
CA ASN A 10 4.76 1.40 -10.02
C ASN A 10 3.86 0.82 -8.93
N GLN A 11 4.10 -0.41 -8.49
CA GLN A 11 3.32 -1.03 -7.42
C GLN A 11 3.48 -0.27 -6.10
N LEU A 12 4.71 0.14 -5.75
CA LEU A 12 4.97 0.94 -4.55
C LEU A 12 4.13 2.22 -4.52
N VAL A 13 4.05 2.93 -5.65
CA VAL A 13 3.23 4.14 -5.79
C VAL A 13 1.74 3.83 -5.61
N GLN A 14 1.25 2.71 -6.15
CA GLN A 14 -0.15 2.33 -5.98
C GLN A 14 -0.48 1.97 -4.54
N GLU A 15 0.40 1.25 -3.84
CA GLU A 15 0.19 0.92 -2.43
C GLU A 15 0.18 2.15 -1.54
N GLN A 16 1.12 3.09 -1.74
CA GLN A 16 1.14 4.37 -1.01
C GLN A 16 -0.15 5.17 -1.22
N LYS A 17 -0.62 5.29 -2.47
CA LYS A 17 -1.89 5.97 -2.77
C LYS A 17 -3.08 5.25 -2.13
N SER A 18 -3.07 3.93 -2.13
CA SER A 18 -4.14 3.13 -1.54
C SER A 18 -4.17 3.24 -0.03
N LEU A 19 -3.01 3.22 0.63
CA LEU A 19 -2.89 3.42 2.07
C LEU A 19 -3.44 4.80 2.46
N TRP A 20 -3.03 5.85 1.74
CA TRP A 20 -3.52 7.20 1.99
C TRP A 20 -5.06 7.28 1.93
N ARG A 21 -5.69 6.66 0.92
CA ARG A 21 -7.15 6.65 0.82
C ARG A 21 -7.81 5.90 1.99
N ILE A 22 -7.23 4.78 2.42
CA ILE A 22 -7.78 4.01 3.54
C ILE A 22 -7.72 4.83 4.84
N GLU A 23 -6.56 5.45 5.13
CA GLU A 23 -6.35 6.22 6.36
C GLU A 23 -7.17 7.51 6.42
N ASN A 24 -7.37 8.18 5.28
CA ASN A 24 -8.03 9.49 5.25
C ASN A 24 -9.53 9.41 4.97
N HIS A 25 -9.98 8.37 4.27
CA HIS A 25 -11.37 8.25 3.82
C HIS A 25 -12.02 6.96 4.31
N TYR A 26 -11.55 5.78 3.88
CA TYR A 26 -12.36 4.56 3.96
C TYR A 26 -12.68 4.13 5.40
N ILE A 27 -11.72 4.25 6.33
CA ILE A 27 -11.96 3.93 7.76
C ILE A 27 -13.02 4.87 8.37
N ASN A 28 -12.99 6.16 8.01
CA ASN A 28 -13.90 7.18 8.53
C ASN A 28 -15.30 7.10 7.87
N GLU A 29 -15.35 6.66 6.61
CA GLU A 29 -16.56 6.54 5.81
C GLU A 29 -17.24 5.17 5.95
N ALA A 30 -16.61 4.22 6.66
CA ALA A 30 -17.15 2.89 6.92
C ALA A 30 -18.52 2.95 7.61
N GLN A 31 -19.49 2.20 7.07
CA GLN A 31 -20.89 2.20 7.53
C GLN A 31 -21.15 1.14 8.60
N THR A 32 -20.28 0.13 8.73
CA THR A 32 -20.38 -0.93 9.73
C THR A 32 -19.03 -1.17 10.43
N ASP A 33 -19.09 -1.76 11.62
CA ASP A 33 -17.88 -2.15 12.36
C ASP A 33 -17.08 -3.23 11.61
N GLU A 34 -17.77 -4.13 10.89
CA GLU A 34 -17.14 -5.14 10.03
C GLU A 34 -16.38 -4.50 8.87
N GLU A 35 -16.99 -3.51 8.19
CA GLU A 35 -16.34 -2.77 7.12
C GLU A 35 -15.13 -1.98 7.65
N ARG A 36 -15.26 -1.34 8.82
CA ARG A 36 -14.15 -0.63 9.46
C ARG A 36 -12.98 -1.57 9.78
N ALA A 37 -13.28 -2.72 10.40
CA ALA A 37 -12.28 -3.71 10.74
C ALA A 37 -11.53 -4.22 9.50
N PHE A 38 -12.25 -4.44 8.40
CA PHE A 38 -11.64 -4.78 7.11
C PHE A 38 -10.68 -3.69 6.62
N TRP A 39 -11.09 -2.42 6.66
CA TRP A 39 -10.22 -1.32 6.23
C TRP A 39 -8.98 -1.16 7.11
N GLU A 40 -9.11 -1.37 8.41
CA GLU A 40 -7.99 -1.37 9.36
C GLU A 40 -7.01 -2.54 9.10
N GLU A 41 -7.52 -3.75 8.86
CA GLU A 41 -6.69 -4.90 8.48
C GLU A 41 -5.96 -4.64 7.16
N LEU A 42 -6.67 -4.08 6.17
CA LEU A 42 -6.10 -3.77 4.87
C LEU A 42 -5.04 -2.65 4.96
N ARG A 43 -5.22 -1.66 5.84
CA ARG A 43 -4.20 -0.63 6.14
C ARG A 43 -2.91 -1.30 6.61
N ASP A 44 -3.01 -2.21 7.58
CA ASP A 44 -1.84 -2.85 8.19
C ASP A 44 -1.11 -3.74 7.19
N ALA A 45 -1.84 -4.48 6.35
CA ALA A 45 -1.25 -5.24 5.25
C ALA A 45 -0.50 -4.33 4.25
N LYS A 46 -1.04 -3.15 3.92
CA LYS A 46 -0.39 -2.20 3.02
C LYS A 46 0.90 -1.62 3.58
N ILE A 47 0.97 -1.35 4.88
CA ILE A 47 2.19 -0.90 5.54
C ILE A 47 3.31 -1.93 5.33
N VAL A 48 2.99 -3.23 5.51
CA VAL A 48 3.95 -4.32 5.27
C VAL A 48 4.38 -4.37 3.80
N HIS A 49 3.43 -4.31 2.86
CA HIS A 49 3.74 -4.33 1.42
C HIS A 49 4.60 -3.14 0.99
N ILE A 50 4.32 -1.94 1.48
CA ILE A 50 5.11 -0.74 1.19
C ILE A 50 6.55 -0.92 1.69
N ALA A 51 6.75 -1.46 2.90
CA ALA A 51 8.09 -1.72 3.42
C ALA A 51 8.87 -2.71 2.53
N GLN A 52 8.23 -3.80 2.11
CA GLN A 52 8.83 -4.81 1.23
C GLN A 52 9.16 -4.23 -0.16
N LEU A 53 8.21 -3.53 -0.78
CA LEU A 53 8.41 -2.89 -2.08
C LEU A 53 9.48 -1.80 -2.04
N THR A 54 9.58 -1.06 -0.93
CA THR A 54 10.65 -0.07 -0.71
C THR A 54 12.03 -0.76 -0.67
N ALA A 55 12.16 -1.86 0.07
CA ALA A 55 13.41 -2.62 0.12
C ALA A 55 13.80 -3.17 -1.27
N MET A 56 12.85 -3.72 -2.03
CA MET A 56 13.08 -4.21 -3.40
C MET A 56 13.47 -3.08 -4.36
N ALA A 57 12.83 -1.91 -4.24
CA ALA A 57 13.14 -0.75 -5.06
C ALA A 57 14.57 -0.24 -4.80
N GLN A 58 15.02 -0.23 -3.54
CA GLN A 58 16.39 0.15 -3.18
C GLN A 58 17.43 -0.82 -3.74
N GLN A 59 17.18 -2.13 -3.69
CA GLN A 59 18.05 -3.14 -4.28
C GLN A 59 18.13 -3.01 -5.81
N SER A 60 17.05 -2.58 -6.45
CA SER A 60 16.94 -2.42 -7.90
C SER A 60 17.62 -1.16 -8.46
N LEU A 61 18.07 -0.26 -7.58
CA LEU A 61 18.75 1.00 -7.91
C LEU A 61 20.27 0.95 -7.66
N ASN A 62 20.76 -0.12 -7.04
CA ASN A 62 22.19 -0.42 -6.86
C ASN A 62 22.70 -1.32 -7.98
#